data_AF-A0A4U6QMN6-F1
#
_entry.id   AF-A0A4U6QMN6-F1
#
_cell.length_a   1.000
_cell.length_b   1.000
_cell.length_c   1.000
_cell.angle_alpha   90.00
_cell.angle_beta   90.00
_cell.angle_gamma   90.00
#
_symmetry.space_group_name_H-M   'P 1'
#
loop_
_entity.id
_entity.type
_entity.pdbx_description
1 polymer ?
#
loop_
_entity_poly.entity_id
_entity_poly.type
_entity_poly.pdbx_seq_one_letter_code
_entity_poly.pdbx_strand_id
1 'polypeptide(L)' 'MSDLERLTALRDRLEAVLNDAQTTPRDLSTVSREYRMTLAAIADLAPAAKGSPRDEIAARRAKRGAS' A
#
# COMPACT_ATOMS: atom_id res chain seq x y z
N MET A 1 9.29 17.27 -3.06
CA MET A 1 9.20 15.99 -2.34
C MET A 1 7.77 15.85 -1.82
N SER A 2 6.99 14.96 -2.41
CA SER A 2 5.61 14.64 -2.08
C SER A 2 5.50 13.72 -0.86
N ASP A 3 4.32 13.64 -0.26
CA ASP A 3 4.03 12.76 0.87
C ASP A 3 4.24 11.30 0.53
N LEU A 4 3.86 10.90 -0.70
CA LEU A 4 4.11 9.57 -1.22
C LEU A 4 5.61 9.25 -1.28
N GLU A 5 6.44 10.18 -1.80
CA GLU A 5 7.90 10.00 -1.86
C GLU A 5 8.50 9.88 -0.45
N ARG A 6 8.00 10.66 0.52
CA ARG A 6 8.45 10.59 1.93
C ARG A 6 8.15 9.24 2.57
N LEU A 7 6.91 8.76 2.42
CA LEU A 7 6.49 7.48 3.00
C LEU A 7 7.15 6.28 2.31
N THR A 8 7.35 6.36 0.99
CA THR A 8 8.08 5.36 0.20
C THR A 8 9.52 5.23 0.70
N ALA A 9 10.22 6.36 0.88
CA ALA A 9 11.58 6.35 1.42
C ALA A 9 11.64 5.82 2.87
N LEU A 10 10.61 6.08 3.68
CA LEU A 10 10.51 5.53 5.03
C LEU A 10 10.29 4.02 5.02
N ARG A 11 9.39 3.52 4.16
CA ARG A 11 9.17 2.08 3.95
C ARG A 11 10.48 1.37 3.61
N ASP A 12 11.25 1.91 2.66
CA ASP A 12 12.50 1.26 2.20
C ASP A 12 13.54 1.17 3.33
N ARG A 13 13.62 2.18 4.19
CA ARG A 13 14.51 2.16 5.37
C ARG A 13 14.05 1.11 6.39
N LEU A 14 12.76 1.04 6.66
CA LEU A 14 12.20 0.05 7.60
C LEU A 14 12.39 -1.38 7.08
N GLU A 15 12.20 -1.59 5.78
CA GLU A 15 12.47 -2.88 5.11
C GLU A 15 13.96 -3.27 5.21
N ALA A 16 14.88 -2.33 5.04
CA ALA A 16 16.30 -2.59 5.22
C ALA A 16 16.64 -3.07 6.64
N VAL A 17 16.03 -2.47 7.67
CA VAL A 17 16.21 -2.88 9.07
C VAL A 17 15.61 -4.26 9.35
N LEU A 18 14.45 -4.58 8.76
CA LEU A 18 13.84 -5.91 8.88
C LEU A 18 14.70 -7.03 8.28
N ASN A 19 15.46 -6.72 7.24
CA ASN A 19 16.35 -7.65 6.57
C ASN A 19 17.78 -7.67 7.15
N ASP A 20 18.08 -6.82 8.13
CA ASP A 20 19.38 -6.80 8.81
C ASP A 20 19.45 -7.90 9.88
N ALA A 21 20.40 -8.82 9.71
CA ALA A 21 20.65 -9.93 10.63
C ALA A 21 21.13 -9.49 12.02
N GLN A 22 21.58 -8.24 12.19
CA GLN A 22 21.99 -7.67 13.48
C GLN A 22 20.83 -7.00 14.24
N THR A 23 19.65 -6.86 13.62
CA THR A 23 18.48 -6.26 14.28
C THR A 23 18.02 -7.14 15.44
N THR A 24 17.95 -6.55 16.64
CA THR A 24 17.53 -7.31 17.81
C THR A 24 16.03 -7.66 17.74
N PRO A 25 15.58 -8.78 18.35
CA PRO A 25 14.16 -9.15 18.33
C PRO A 25 13.22 -8.08 18.88
N ARG A 26 13.71 -7.25 19.82
CA ARG A 26 12.96 -6.14 20.40
C ARG A 26 12.71 -5.05 19.37
N ASP A 27 13.76 -4.66 18.65
CA ASP A 27 13.70 -3.65 17.60
C ASP A 27 12.85 -4.15 16.43
N LEU A 28 12.96 -5.44 16.10
CA LEU A 28 12.22 -6.08 15.02
C LEU A 28 10.70 -5.97 15.19
N SER A 29 10.19 -6.09 16.43
CA SER A 29 8.76 -5.93 16.73
C SER A 29 8.26 -4.50 16.51
N THR A 30 9.08 -3.51 16.87
CA THR A 30 8.78 -2.08 16.71
C THR A 30 8.82 -1.71 15.23
N VAL A 31 9.89 -2.09 14.54
CA VAL A 31 10.08 -1.84 13.10
C VAL A 31 8.98 -2.52 12.28
N SER A 32 8.59 -3.75 12.62
CA SER A 32 7.48 -4.45 11.95
C SER A 32 6.14 -3.73 12.09
N ARG A 33 5.89 -3.09 13.25
CA ARG A 33 4.68 -2.30 13.46
C ARG A 33 4.70 -1.03 12.63
N GLU A 34 5.80 -0.27 12.69
CA GLU A 34 5.97 0.96 11.92
C GLU A 34 5.92 0.72 10.41
N TYR A 35 6.49 -0.39 9.95
CA TYR A 35 6.44 -0.81 8.55
C TYR A 35 4.99 -1.01 8.08
N ARG A 36 4.18 -1.76 8.84
CA ARG A 36 2.75 -1.97 8.52
C ARG A 36 1.95 -0.67 8.52
N MET A 37 2.21 0.23 9.45
CA MET A 37 1.54 1.54 9.50
C MET A 37 1.92 2.41 8.29
N THR A 38 3.20 2.38 7.88
CA THR A 38 3.68 3.12 6.71
C THR A 38 3.04 2.58 5.43
N LEU A 39 2.93 1.26 5.28
CA LEU A 39 2.22 0.64 4.15
C LEU A 39 0.74 1.04 4.09
N ALA A 40 0.06 1.09 5.25
CA ALA A 40 -1.33 1.55 5.31
C ALA A 40 -1.46 3.02 4.86
N ALA A 41 -0.58 3.90 5.34
CA ALA A 41 -0.57 5.30 4.93
C ALA A 41 -0.29 5.48 3.42
N ILE A 42 0.61 4.68 2.85
CA ILE A 42 0.86 4.67 1.40
C ILE A 42 -0.41 4.21 0.65
N ALA A 43 -1.10 3.18 1.14
CA ALA A 43 -2.32 2.68 0.53
C ALA A 43 -3.46 3.70 0.58
N ASP A 44 -3.57 4.49 1.65
CA ASP A 44 -4.54 5.58 1.78
C ASP A 44 -4.27 6.74 0.82
N LEU A 45 -3.00 6.96 0.46
CA LEU A 45 -2.60 7.94 -0.55
C LEU A 45 -2.77 7.44 -1.99
N ALA A 46 -2.83 6.12 -2.20
CA ALA A 46 -3.20 5.59 -3.49
C ALA A 46 -4.66 5.98 -3.76
N PRO A 47 -5.00 6.54 -4.94
CA PRO A 47 -6.39 6.80 -5.26
C PRO A 47 -7.15 5.49 -5.09
N ALA A 48 -8.18 5.50 -4.24
CA ALA A 48 -9.01 4.33 -4.00
C ALA A 48 -9.37 3.75 -5.37
N ALA A 49 -9.05 2.48 -5.59
CA ALA A 49 -9.54 1.70 -6.73
C ALA A 49 -11.05 1.47 -6.55
N LYS A 50 -11.83 2.56 -6.43
CA LYS A 50 -13.24 2.54 -6.75
C LYS A 50 -13.26 2.26 -8.24
N GLY A 51 -13.71 1.05 -8.60
CA GLY A 51 -14.02 0.72 -9.99
C GLY A 51 -14.64 1.95 -10.63
N SER A 52 -14.01 2.43 -11.70
CA SER A 52 -14.41 3.70 -12.29
C SER A 52 -15.89 3.59 -12.65
N PRO A 53 -16.70 4.67 -12.61
CA PRO A 53 -18.06 4.62 -13.15
C PRO A 53 -18.11 4.03 -14.58
N ARG A 54 -17.00 4.11 -15.32
CA ARG A 54 -16.79 3.41 -16.60
C ARG A 54 -16.82 1.88 -16.49
N ASP A 55 -16.23 1.31 -15.45
CA ASP A 55 -16.20 -0.14 -15.20
C ASP A 55 -17.60 -0.65 -14.82
N GLU A 56 -18.36 0.13 -14.05
CA GLU A 56 -19.76 -0.18 -13.74
C GLU A 56 -20.66 -0.14 -14.99
N ILE A 57 -20.43 0.80 -15.90
CA ILE A 57 -21.17 0.88 -17.18
C ILE A 57 -20.79 -0.27 -18.11
N ALA A 58 -19.50 -0.63 -18.19
CA ALA A 58 -19.03 -1.78 -18.97
C ALA A 58 -19.63 -3.09 -18.45
N ALA A 59 -19.65 -3.29 -17.12
CA ALA A 59 -20.29 -4.45 -16.49
C ALA A 59 -21.80 -4.50 -16.75
N ARG A 60 -22.50 -3.37 -16.70
CA ARG A 60 -23.94 -3.28 -17.04
C ARG A 60 -24.22 -3.59 -18.51
N ARG A 61 -23.35 -3.18 -19.43
CA ARG A 61 -23.48 -3.48 -20.88
C ARG A 61 -23.21 -4.96 -21.16
N ALA A 62 -22.16 -5.54 -20.58
CA ALA A 62 -21.86 -6.96 -20.72
C ALA A 62 -23.02 -7.84 -20.23
N LYS A 63 -23.65 -7.48 -19.11
CA LYS A 63 -24.83 -8.18 -18.57
C LYS A 63 -26.08 -8.06 -19.46
N ARG A 64 -26.16 -7.05 -20.34
CA ARG A 64 -27.30 -6.83 -21.27
C ARG A 64 -27.06 -7.38 -22.69
N GLY A 65 -25.80 -7.63 -23.07
CA GLY A 65 -25.44 -8.20 -24.38
C GLY A 65 -25.28 -9.72 -24.39
N ALA A 66 -25.50 -10.38 -23.24
CA ALA A 66 -25.45 -11.84 -23.08
C ALA A 66 -26.85 -12.48 -23.14
N SER A 67 -27.76 -11.92 -23.93
CA SER A 67 -29.09 -12.47 -24.22
C SER A 67 -29.27 -12.66 -25.71
#